data_AF-A0A924JL85-F1
#
_entry.id   AF-A0A924JL85-F1
#
_cell.length_a   1.000
_cell.length_b   1.000
_cell.length_c   1.000
_cell.angle_alpha   90.00
_cell.angle_beta   90.00
_cell.angle_gamma   90.00
#
_symmetry.space_group_name_H-M   'P 1'
#
loop_
_entity.id
_entity.type
_entity.pdbx_description
1 polymer ?
#
loop_
_entity_poly.entity_id
_entity_poly.type
_entity_poly.pdbx_seq_one_letter_code
_entity_poly.pdbx_strand_id
1 'polypeptide(L)'
;LEGILRPGRPPAEALADLLERAALTYACDPQLRGCLVLEAARGGDDDESANLARRSAQHKRSHIRVFVALSNPDAADAMTDYVASTMSGLSASAREGMSEDRLVVVARAAAAALPILLIENSPLGRQPNANETRDIAAIARG
;
A
#
# COMPACT_ATOMS: atom_id res chain seq x y z
N LEU A 1 2.96 -1.37 -12.71
CA LEU A 1 3.94 -1.63 -11.63
C LEU A 1 5.33 -1.72 -12.22
N GLU A 2 5.51 -2.55 -13.25
CA GLU A 2 6.71 -2.54 -14.08
C GLU A 2 6.98 -1.12 -14.60
N GLY A 3 8.20 -0.64 -14.38
CA GLY A 3 8.62 0.72 -14.69
C GLY A 3 8.47 1.74 -13.54
N ILE A 4 7.61 1.51 -12.54
CA ILE A 4 7.45 2.41 -11.36
C ILE A 4 8.27 1.89 -10.17
N LEU A 5 8.14 0.60 -9.85
CA LEU A 5 8.86 -0.07 -8.77
C LEU A 5 10.19 -0.59 -9.30
N ARG A 6 11.21 0.28 -9.33
CA ARG A 6 12.55 -0.05 -9.81
C ARG A 6 13.53 -0.20 -8.65
N PRO A 7 14.41 -1.21 -8.66
CA PRO A 7 15.48 -1.32 -7.67
C PRO A 7 16.28 -0.01 -7.56
N GLY A 8 16.60 0.40 -6.33
CA GLY A 8 17.38 1.62 -6.05
C GLY A 8 16.56 2.92 -5.99
N ARG A 9 15.27 2.91 -6.33
CA ARG A 9 14.40 4.07 -6.11
C ARG A 9 13.89 4.10 -4.65
N PRO A 10 13.86 5.26 -3.97
CA PRO A 10 13.30 5.36 -2.62
C PRO A 10 11.84 4.87 -2.57
N PRO A 11 11.46 4.00 -1.62
CA PRO A 11 10.12 3.43 -1.59
C PRO A 11 8.99 4.47 -1.51
N ALA A 12 9.16 5.52 -0.70
CA ALA A 12 8.15 6.59 -0.59
C ALA A 12 7.89 7.29 -1.93
N GLU A 13 8.93 7.61 -2.69
CA GLU A 13 8.79 8.24 -4.00
C GLU A 13 8.14 7.31 -5.02
N ALA A 14 8.58 6.05 -5.07
CA ALA A 14 8.04 5.06 -5.99
C ALA A 14 6.54 4.78 -5.73
N LEU A 15 6.15 4.75 -4.46
CA LEU A 15 4.76 4.51 -4.07
C LEU A 15 3.90 5.77 -4.20
N ALA A 16 4.47 6.98 -4.02
CA ALA A 16 3.77 8.23 -4.34
C ALA A 16 3.38 8.29 -5.83
N ASP A 17 4.32 8.00 -6.73
CA ASP A 17 4.05 7.90 -8.17
C ASP A 17 2.97 6.86 -8.49
N LEU A 18 2.99 5.73 -7.78
CA LEU A 18 2.01 4.67 -7.97
C LEU A 18 0.60 5.16 -7.60
N LEU A 19 0.44 5.85 -6.46
CA LEU A 19 -0.84 6.37 -6.00
C LEU A 19 -1.41 7.42 -6.95
N GLU A 20 -0.58 8.36 -7.41
CA GLU A 20 -1.02 9.41 -8.34
C GLU A 20 -1.43 8.83 -9.70
N ARG A 21 -0.63 7.90 -10.25
CA ARG A 21 -1.00 7.20 -11.51
C ARG A 21 -2.25 6.36 -11.34
N ALA A 22 -2.47 5.77 -10.16
CA ALA A 22 -3.70 5.03 -9.88
C ALA A 22 -4.92 5.96 -9.90
N ALA A 23 -4.84 7.13 -9.25
CA ALA A 23 -5.92 8.12 -9.27
C ALA A 23 -6.28 8.56 -10.70
N LEU A 24 -5.28 8.89 -11.52
CA LEU A 24 -5.48 9.25 -12.94
C LEU A 24 -6.13 8.10 -13.73
N THR A 25 -5.63 6.87 -13.54
CA THR A 25 -6.16 5.69 -14.25
C THR A 25 -7.62 5.42 -13.86
N TYR A 26 -7.96 5.53 -12.58
CA TYR A 26 -9.32 5.28 -12.09
C TYR A 26 -10.30 6.38 -12.52
N ALA A 27 -9.84 7.61 -12.71
CA ALA A 27 -10.67 8.69 -13.22
C ALA A 27 -11.00 8.55 -14.71
N CYS A 28 -10.04 8.13 -15.54
CA CYS A 28 -10.22 7.96 -16.98
C CYS A 28 -11.29 6.93 -17.35
N ASP A 29 -11.37 5.84 -16.59
CA ASP A 29 -12.44 4.86 -16.74
C ASP A 29 -12.81 4.29 -15.37
N PRO A 30 -13.86 4.83 -14.72
CA PRO A 30 -14.35 4.34 -13.45
C PRO A 30 -14.83 2.88 -13.50
N GLN A 31 -15.16 2.39 -14.71
CA GLN A 31 -15.58 1.01 -14.97
C GLN A 31 -14.40 0.09 -15.33
N LEU A 32 -13.20 0.64 -15.64
CA LEU A 32 -11.99 -0.18 -15.78
C LEU A 32 -11.83 -0.98 -14.49
N ARG A 33 -11.83 -2.30 -14.66
CA ARG A 33 -11.73 -3.31 -13.60
C ARG A 33 -10.31 -3.27 -13.02
N GLY A 34 -10.00 -2.22 -12.25
CA GLY A 34 -8.66 -1.90 -11.76
C GLY A 34 -8.47 -2.15 -10.26
N CYS A 35 -9.55 -2.09 -9.48
CA CYS A 35 -9.52 -2.52 -8.09
C CYS A 35 -9.96 -3.97 -7.99
N LEU A 36 -8.99 -4.84 -8.22
CA LEU A 36 -9.09 -6.28 -8.01
C LEU A 36 -9.55 -6.63 -6.57
N VAL A 37 -9.35 -5.71 -5.61
CA VAL A 37 -9.79 -5.85 -4.22
C VAL A 37 -11.31 -5.70 -4.06
N LEU A 38 -11.96 -4.81 -4.82
CA LEU A 38 -13.41 -4.61 -4.76
C LEU A 38 -14.17 -5.69 -5.55
N GLU A 39 -13.61 -6.19 -6.65
CA GLU A 39 -14.16 -7.35 -7.35
C GLU A 39 -13.98 -8.65 -6.54
N ALA A 40 -12.82 -8.81 -5.88
CA ALA A 40 -12.56 -9.86 -4.90
C ALA A 40 -13.52 -9.87 -3.71
N ALA A 41 -14.03 -8.70 -3.30
CA ALA A 41 -14.97 -8.56 -2.20
C ALA A 41 -16.43 -8.82 -2.60
N ARG A 42 -16.75 -8.87 -3.91
CA ARG A 42 -18.12 -9.02 -4.42
C ARG A 42 -18.50 -10.44 -4.81
N GLY A 43 -17.56 -11.25 -5.29
CA GLY A 43 -17.84 -12.63 -5.68
C GLY A 43 -17.57 -13.63 -4.57
N GLY A 44 -18.45 -14.63 -4.45
CA GLY A 44 -18.24 -15.79 -3.59
C GLY A 44 -17.02 -16.62 -4.00
N ASP A 45 -16.70 -17.66 -3.24
CA ASP A 45 -15.52 -18.50 -3.51
C ASP A 45 -15.63 -19.29 -4.83
N ASP A 46 -16.85 -19.49 -5.35
CA ASP A 46 -17.12 -20.18 -6.61
C ASP A 46 -17.06 -19.26 -7.85
N ASP A 47 -16.87 -17.95 -7.67
CA ASP A 47 -16.75 -17.01 -8.79
C ASP A 47 -15.29 -16.95 -9.27
N GLU A 48 -15.02 -17.59 -10.41
CA GLU A 48 -13.71 -17.59 -11.07
C GLU A 48 -13.17 -16.19 -11.37
N SER A 49 -14.05 -15.22 -11.67
CA SER A 49 -13.63 -13.84 -11.90
C SER A 49 -13.17 -13.17 -10.61
N ALA A 50 -13.87 -13.41 -9.51
CA ALA A 50 -13.48 -12.91 -8.20
C ALA A 50 -12.19 -13.60 -7.69
N ASN A 51 -12.03 -14.89 -7.94
CA ASN A 51 -10.79 -15.62 -7.63
C ASN A 51 -9.59 -15.11 -8.42
N LEU A 52 -9.75 -14.88 -9.73
CA LEU A 52 -8.70 -14.29 -10.55
C LEU A 52 -8.35 -12.87 -10.07
N ALA A 53 -9.36 -12.10 -9.68
CA ALA A 53 -9.16 -10.78 -9.10
C ALA A 53 -8.36 -10.85 -7.79
N ARG A 54 -8.76 -11.72 -6.85
CA ARG A 54 -8.04 -11.99 -5.59
C ARG A 54 -6.57 -12.34 -5.84
N ARG A 55 -6.30 -13.30 -6.73
CA ARG A 55 -4.93 -13.73 -7.07
C ARG A 55 -4.09 -12.59 -7.64
N SER A 56 -4.64 -11.81 -8.55
CA SER A 56 -3.93 -10.67 -9.14
C SER A 56 -3.69 -9.55 -8.12
N ALA A 57 -4.65 -9.27 -7.22
CA ALA A 57 -4.46 -8.32 -6.13
C ALA A 57 -3.33 -8.76 -5.19
N GLN A 58 -3.32 -10.05 -4.83
CA GLN A 58 -2.28 -10.62 -3.97
C GLN A 58 -0.90 -10.58 -4.62
N HIS A 59 -0.82 -10.85 -5.93
CA HIS A 59 0.42 -10.74 -6.69
C HIS A 59 0.96 -9.31 -6.68
N LYS A 60 0.11 -8.30 -6.91
CA LYS A 60 0.48 -6.88 -6.84
C LYS A 60 0.95 -6.46 -5.44
N ARG A 61 0.25 -6.89 -4.39
CA ARG A 61 0.67 -6.67 -2.99
C ARG A 61 2.04 -7.29 -2.72
N SER A 62 2.26 -8.52 -3.18
CA SER A 62 3.55 -9.19 -3.04
C SER A 62 4.67 -8.41 -3.73
N HIS A 63 4.45 -7.88 -4.93
CA HIS A 63 5.43 -7.06 -5.64
C HIS A 63 5.78 -5.77 -4.88
N ILE A 64 4.79 -5.08 -4.32
CA ILE A 64 5.02 -3.89 -3.49
C ILE A 64 5.83 -4.26 -2.25
N ARG A 65 5.41 -5.30 -1.52
CA ARG A 65 6.09 -5.77 -0.31
C ARG A 65 7.54 -6.13 -0.58
N VAL A 66 7.80 -6.93 -1.62
CA VAL A 66 9.15 -7.32 -2.03
C VAL A 66 9.98 -6.08 -2.36
N PHE A 67 9.43 -5.14 -3.13
CA PHE A 67 10.13 -3.90 -3.47
C PHE A 67 10.53 -3.07 -2.25
N VAL A 68 9.60 -2.85 -1.30
CA VAL A 68 9.88 -2.11 -0.07
C VAL A 68 10.92 -2.84 0.77
N ALA A 69 10.78 -4.17 0.90
CA ALA A 69 11.65 -4.98 1.74
C ALA A 69 13.13 -4.98 1.32
N LEU A 70 13.44 -4.64 0.07
CA LEU A 70 14.82 -4.49 -0.40
C LEU A 70 15.61 -3.40 0.33
N SER A 71 14.92 -2.38 0.86
CA SER A 71 15.56 -1.24 1.54
C SER A 71 14.99 -0.95 2.93
N ASN A 72 13.73 -1.33 3.19
CA ASN A 72 13.03 -1.10 4.44
C ASN A 72 12.21 -2.35 4.83
N PRO A 73 12.85 -3.48 5.19
CA PRO A 73 12.16 -4.73 5.51
C PRO A 73 11.12 -4.59 6.61
N ASP A 74 11.42 -3.83 7.66
CA ASP A 74 10.51 -3.65 8.81
C ASP A 74 9.24 -2.84 8.47
N ALA A 75 9.30 -1.99 7.43
CA ALA A 75 8.17 -1.19 6.97
C ALA A 75 7.37 -1.87 5.85
N ALA A 76 7.87 -2.99 5.31
CA ALA A 76 7.35 -3.57 4.07
C ALA A 76 5.87 -3.95 4.14
N ASP A 77 5.45 -4.57 5.25
CA ASP A 77 4.05 -4.98 5.43
C ASP A 77 3.13 -3.77 5.62
N ALA A 78 3.47 -2.88 6.56
CA ALA A 78 2.69 -1.67 6.84
C ALA A 78 2.52 -0.77 5.61
N MET A 79 3.59 -0.56 4.84
CA MET A 79 3.51 0.22 3.60
C MET A 79 2.65 -0.47 2.53
N THR A 80 2.76 -1.80 2.41
CA THR A 80 1.97 -2.57 1.45
C THR A 80 0.48 -2.48 1.77
N ASP A 81 0.10 -2.64 3.03
CA ASP A 81 -1.28 -2.57 3.48
C ASP A 81 -1.87 -1.17 3.30
N TYR A 82 -1.08 -0.13 3.63
CA TYR A 82 -1.48 1.25 3.42
C TYR A 82 -1.74 1.57 1.94
N VAL A 83 -0.80 1.22 1.06
CA VAL A 83 -0.93 1.48 -0.38
C VAL A 83 -2.09 0.68 -0.97
N ALA A 84 -2.24 -0.61 -0.62
CA ALA A 84 -3.33 -1.43 -1.11
C ALA A 84 -4.71 -0.91 -0.67
N SER A 85 -4.82 -0.43 0.57
CA SER A 85 -6.05 0.16 1.09
C SER A 85 -6.36 1.49 0.41
N THR A 86 -5.36 2.35 0.24
CA THR A 86 -5.49 3.65 -0.43
C THR A 86 -5.95 3.48 -1.89
N MET A 87 -5.32 2.58 -2.64
CA MET A 87 -5.73 2.29 -4.03
C MET A 87 -7.17 1.76 -4.11
N SER A 88 -7.59 0.96 -3.12
CA SER A 88 -8.96 0.45 -3.05
C SER A 88 -9.96 1.58 -2.80
N GLY A 89 -9.65 2.49 -1.87
CA GLY A 89 -10.46 3.68 -1.61
C GLY A 89 -10.57 4.62 -2.81
N LEU A 90 -9.44 4.93 -3.47
CA LEU A 90 -9.42 5.75 -4.68
C LEU A 90 -10.30 5.15 -5.79
N SER A 91 -10.23 3.82 -5.99
CA SER A 91 -11.07 3.16 -7.00
C SER A 91 -12.56 3.15 -6.63
N ALA A 92 -12.89 2.99 -5.34
CA ALA A 92 -14.28 3.11 -4.88
C ALA A 92 -14.82 4.52 -5.15
N SER A 93 -14.08 5.55 -4.73
CA SER A 93 -14.46 6.94 -4.92
C SER A 93 -14.60 7.32 -6.40
N ALA A 94 -13.74 6.82 -7.28
CA ALA A 94 -13.88 7.04 -8.72
C ALA A 94 -15.20 6.47 -9.27
N ARG A 95 -15.59 5.26 -8.84
CA ARG A 95 -16.87 4.63 -9.23
C ARG A 95 -18.09 5.36 -8.70
N GLU A 96 -17.96 6.00 -7.55
CA GLU A 96 -18.98 6.87 -6.96
C GLU A 96 -19.04 8.26 -7.63
N GLY A 97 -18.19 8.52 -8.62
CA GLY A 97 -18.22 9.75 -9.43
C GLY A 97 -17.32 10.87 -8.90
N MET A 98 -16.35 10.57 -8.02
CA MET A 98 -15.35 11.56 -7.64
C MET A 98 -14.50 11.97 -8.85
N SER A 99 -14.38 13.27 -9.09
CA SER A 99 -13.62 13.81 -10.22
C SER A 99 -12.12 13.51 -10.13
N GLU A 100 -11.44 13.50 -11.28
CA GLU A 100 -9.99 13.28 -11.39
C GLU A 100 -9.19 14.17 -10.43
N ASP A 101 -9.40 15.49 -10.48
CA ASP A 101 -8.69 16.45 -9.63
C ASP A 101 -8.82 16.12 -8.14
N ARG A 102 -9.99 15.64 -7.71
CA ARG A 102 -10.24 15.29 -6.31
C ARG A 102 -9.56 13.99 -5.94
N LEU A 103 -9.56 13.00 -6.83
CA LEU A 103 -8.82 11.74 -6.63
C LEU A 103 -7.32 11.99 -6.55
N VAL A 104 -6.76 12.87 -7.40
CA VAL A 104 -5.35 13.25 -7.37
C VAL A 104 -5.00 13.98 -6.06
N VAL A 105 -5.86 14.88 -5.58
CA VAL A 105 -5.68 15.51 -4.26
C VAL A 105 -5.62 14.48 -3.14
N VAL A 106 -6.54 13.51 -3.11
CA VAL A 106 -6.54 12.43 -2.12
C VAL A 106 -5.27 11.57 -2.22
N ALA A 107 -4.86 11.20 -3.45
CA ALA A 107 -3.65 10.41 -3.67
C ALA A 107 -2.38 11.12 -3.19
N ARG A 108 -2.27 12.44 -3.43
CA ARG A 108 -1.14 13.24 -2.95
C ARG A 108 -1.14 13.39 -1.43
N ALA A 109 -2.30 13.56 -0.81
CA ALA A 109 -2.41 13.58 0.64
C ALA A 109 -1.98 12.24 1.26
N ALA A 110 -2.39 11.13 0.65
CA ALA A 110 -1.95 9.80 1.07
C ALA A 110 -0.45 9.58 0.87
N ALA A 111 0.11 10.06 -0.24
CA ALA A 111 1.55 9.99 -0.51
C ALA A 111 2.39 10.71 0.57
N ALA A 112 1.86 11.81 1.15
CA ALA A 112 2.54 12.55 2.22
C ALA A 112 2.70 11.74 3.52
N ALA A 113 1.92 10.66 3.72
CA ALA A 113 2.06 9.77 4.88
C ALA A 113 3.15 8.70 4.70
N LEU A 114 3.62 8.44 3.48
CA LEU A 114 4.59 7.37 3.20
C LEU A 114 5.93 7.54 3.93
N PRO A 115 6.53 8.76 4.04
CA PRO A 115 7.74 8.95 4.84
C PRO A 115 7.52 8.68 6.33
N ILE A 116 6.33 8.99 6.86
CA ILE A 116 5.98 8.76 8.26
C ILE A 116 5.94 7.26 8.54
N LEU A 117 5.27 6.49 7.67
CA LEU A 117 5.21 5.03 7.79
C LEU A 117 6.60 4.37 7.74
N LEU A 118 7.51 4.90 6.93
CA LEU A 118 8.89 4.44 6.89
C LEU A 118 9.62 4.71 8.21
N ILE A 119 9.45 5.89 8.80
CA ILE A 119 10.11 6.27 10.06
C ILE A 119 9.56 5.45 11.22
N GLU A 120 8.24 5.38 11.38
CA GLU A 120 7.57 4.70 12.49
C GLU A 120 7.87 3.19 12.53
N ASN A 121 8.04 2.58 11.35
CA ASN A 121 8.36 1.16 11.23
C ASN A 121 9.86 0.92 11.03
N SER A 122 10.70 1.95 11.14
CA SER A 122 12.16 1.76 11.16
C SER A 122 12.63 1.28 12.54
N PRO A 123 13.79 0.61 12.62
CA PRO A 123 14.41 0.24 13.89
C PRO A 123 14.65 1.43 14.83
N LEU A 124 14.74 2.65 14.29
CA LEU A 124 14.97 3.88 15.04
C LEU A 124 13.67 4.54 15.54
N GLY A 125 12.52 4.23 14.93
CA GLY A 125 11.20 4.75 15.29
C GLY A 125 10.36 3.80 16.15
N ARG A 126 10.68 2.50 16.16
CA ARG A 126 10.02 1.50 17.01
C ARG A 126 10.34 1.78 18.48
N GLN A 127 9.36 2.32 19.21
CA GLN A 127 9.37 2.28 20.68
C GLN A 127 9.40 0.80 21.10
N PRO A 128 10.30 0.36 21.99
CA PRO A 128 10.33 -1.01 22.45
C PRO A 128 8.97 -1.35 23.06
N ASN A 129 8.41 -2.49 22.68
CA ASN A 129 7.15 -2.90 23.27
C ASN A 129 7.35 -3.24 24.76
N ALA A 130 6.25 -3.33 25.52
CA ALA A 130 6.31 -3.56 26.96
C ALA A 130 7.04 -4.86 27.36
N ASN A 131 7.17 -5.82 26.44
CA ASN A 131 7.84 -7.09 26.66
C ASN A 131 9.37 -6.96 26.44
N GLU A 132 9.77 -6.29 25.36
CA GLU A 132 11.18 -5.98 25.06
C GLU A 132 11.80 -5.04 26.10
N THR A 133 11.00 -4.11 26.63
CA THR A 133 11.42 -3.19 27.71
C THR A 133 11.75 -3.94 29.00
N ARG A 134 11.05 -5.04 29.29
CA ARG A 134 11.31 -5.88 30.47
C ARG A 134 12.60 -6.66 30.34
N ASP A 135 12.90 -7.20 29.15
CA ASP A 135 14.14 -7.93 28.89
C ASP A 135 15.37 -7.00 28.94
N ILE A 136 15.28 -5.80 28.35
CA ILE A 136 16.36 -4.80 28.43
C ILE A 136 16.61 -4.39 29.89
N ALA A 137 15.54 -4.18 30.67
CA ALA A 137 15.67 -3.84 32.08
C ALA A 137 16.21 -5.02 32.93
N ALA A 138 15.99 -6.27 32.53
CA ALA A 138 16.54 -7.44 33.21
C ALA A 138 18.04 -7.60 32.93
N ILE A 139 18.48 -7.38 31.69
CA ILE A 139 19.90 -7.43 31.31
C ILE A 139 20.72 -6.33 31.99
N ALA A 140 20.17 -5.13 32.15
CA ALA A 140 20.87 -4.01 32.80
C ALA A 140 21.03 -4.15 34.33
N ARG A 141 20.41 -5.16 34.95
CA ARG A 141 20.43 -5.41 36.40
C ARG A 141 21.24 -6.65 36.82
N GLY A 142 21.87 -7.35 35.86
CA GLY A 142 22.76 -8.49 36.11
C GLY A 142 24.21 -8.13 35.82
#